data_AF-A0A7S7TUP7-F1
#
_entry.id   AF-A0A7S7TUP7-F1
#
_cell.length_a   1.000
_cell.length_b   1.000
_cell.length_c   1.000
_cell.angle_alpha   90.00
_cell.angle_beta   90.00
_cell.angle_gamma   90.00
#
_symmetry.space_group_name_H-M   'P 1'
#
loop_
_entity.id
_entity.type
_entity.pdbx_description
1 polymer ?
#
loop_
_entity_poly.entity_id
_entity_poly.type
_entity_poly.pdbx_seq_one_letter_code
_entity_poly.pdbx_strand_id
1 'polypeptide(L)' 'MLDGATAAVLRAVLDEVCGDVPPSDTARRTDVASGLLRAVREGHSSIEELRRAGRAALCAIPGMWPRRDIG' A
#
# COMPACT_ATOMS: atom_id res chain seq x y z
N MET A 1 4.84 2.36 -19.11
CA MET A 1 5.70 1.40 -18.38
C MET A 1 6.33 2.14 -17.21
N LEU A 2 6.48 1.49 -16.07
CA LEU A 2 7.20 2.05 -14.92
C LEU A 2 8.70 1.88 -15.19
N ASP A 3 9.51 2.93 -15.02
CA ASP A 3 10.95 2.79 -15.16
C ASP A 3 11.54 1.97 -13.99
N GLY A 4 12.74 1.42 -14.18
CA GLY A 4 13.37 0.55 -13.19
C GLY A 4 13.70 1.24 -11.86
N ALA A 5 13.99 2.54 -11.88
CA ALA A 5 14.28 3.30 -10.67
C ALA A 5 12.99 3.53 -9.86
N THR A 6 11.91 3.93 -10.53
CA THR A 6 10.58 4.08 -9.88
C THR A 6 10.09 2.74 -9.33
N ALA A 7 10.30 1.63 -10.05
CA ALA A 7 9.95 0.30 -9.55
C ALA A 7 10.72 -0.07 -8.27
N ALA A 8 12.01 0.23 -8.20
CA ALA A 8 12.84 0.00 -7.02
C ALA A 8 12.37 0.84 -5.82
N VAL A 9 12.04 2.11 -6.05
CA VAL A 9 11.49 2.99 -5.01
C VAL A 9 10.15 2.47 -4.48
N LEU A 10 9.23 2.08 -5.37
CA LEU A 10 7.94 1.53 -4.92
C LEU A 10 8.13 0.23 -4.12
N ARG A 11 9.07 -0.63 -4.50
CA ARG A 11 9.38 -1.86 -3.76
C ARG A 11 9.88 -1.55 -2.35
N ALA A 12 10.82 -0.61 -2.21
CA ALA A 12 11.36 -0.21 -0.92
C ALA A 12 10.26 0.41 -0.02
N VAL A 13 9.43 1.29 -0.57
CA VAL A 13 8.31 1.90 0.17
C VAL A 13 7.25 0.87 0.54
N LEU A 14 6.95 -0.09 -0.35
CA LEU A 14 6.02 -1.19 -0.08
C LEU A 14 6.53 -2.06 1.07
N ASP A 15 7.80 -2.48 1.04
CA ASP A 15 8.40 -3.31 2.09
C ASP A 15 8.43 -2.57 3.43
N GLU A 16 8.69 -1.26 3.43
CA GLU A 16 8.62 -0.41 4.63
C GLU A 16 7.19 -0.33 5.19
N VAL A 17 6.22 0.05 4.37
CA VAL A 17 4.82 0.24 4.80
C VAL A 17 4.16 -1.08 5.20
N CYS A 18 4.53 -2.19 4.55
CA CYS A 18 4.05 -3.52 4.88
C CYS A 18 4.92 -4.24 5.93
N GLY A 19 5.90 -3.57 6.56
CA GLY A 19 6.75 -4.16 7.59
C GLY A 19 5.96 -4.72 8.76
N ASP A 20 4.88 -4.04 9.15
CA ASP A 20 3.96 -4.47 10.21
C ASP A 20 2.79 -5.35 9.71
N VAL A 21 2.70 -5.58 8.40
CA VAL A 21 1.63 -6.38 7.78
C VAL A 21 2.10 -7.83 7.61
N PRO A 22 1.38 -8.82 8.18
CA PRO A 22 1.73 -10.22 8.02
C PRO A 22 1.92 -10.61 6.54
N PRO A 23 2.91 -11.43 6.19
CA PRO A 23 3.10 -11.91 4.82
C PRO A 23 1.88 -12.65 4.25
N SER A 24 1.07 -13.26 5.12
CA SER A 24 -0.18 -13.95 4.76
C SER A 24 -1.32 -13.00 4.39
N ASP A 25 -1.25 -11.73 4.79
CA ASP A 25 -2.27 -10.72 4.49
C ASP A 25 -2.00 -10.09 3.12
N THR A 26 -2.18 -10.92 2.08
CA THR A 26 -1.96 -10.55 0.68
C THR A 26 -2.90 -9.45 0.20
N ALA A 27 -4.11 -9.37 0.77
CA ALA A 27 -5.08 -8.33 0.46
C ALA A 27 -4.55 -6.94 0.84
N ARG A 28 -4.14 -6.75 2.10
CA ARG A 28 -3.57 -5.47 2.55
C ARG A 28 -2.33 -5.07 1.76
N ARG A 29 -1.44 -6.02 1.47
CA ARG A 29 -0.22 -5.77 0.69
C ARG A 29 -0.55 -5.37 -0.76
N THR A 30 -1.58 -5.97 -1.36
CA THR A 30 -2.04 -5.63 -2.72
C THR A 30 -2.65 -4.24 -2.79
N ASP A 31 -3.42 -3.85 -1.78
CA ASP A 31 -4.03 -2.52 -1.69
C ASP A 31 -2.98 -1.42 -1.52
N VAL A 32 -1.97 -1.65 -0.68
CA VAL A 32 -0.82 -0.74 -0.53
C VAL A 32 -0.09 -0.60 -1.88
N ALA A 33 0.22 -1.71 -2.55
CA ALA A 33 0.86 -1.67 -3.86
C ALA A 33 0.01 -0.92 -4.90
N SER A 34 -1.30 -1.11 -4.91
CA SER A 34 -2.24 -0.41 -5.80
C SER A 34 -2.30 1.10 -5.50
N GLY A 35 -2.30 1.48 -4.21
CA GLY A 35 -2.25 2.86 -3.77
C GLY A 35 -0.97 3.57 -4.19
N LEU A 36 0.17 2.91 -4.05
CA LEU A 36 1.48 3.40 -4.49
C LEU A 36 1.54 3.58 -6.01
N LEU A 37 1.06 2.60 -6.78
CA LEU A 37 0.99 2.70 -8.24
C LEU A 37 0.09 3.84 -8.71
N ARG A 38 -1.04 4.05 -8.04
CA ARG A 38 -1.93 5.18 -8.32
C ARG A 38 -1.25 6.52 -8.03
N ALA A 39 -0.55 6.65 -6.90
CA ALA A 39 0.16 7.88 -6.58
C ALA A 39 1.20 8.25 -7.64
N VAL A 40 1.97 7.26 -8.13
CA VAL A 40 2.90 7.48 -9.25
C VAL A 40 2.17 7.91 -10.53
N ARG A 41 1.03 7.28 -10.85
CA ARG A 41 0.22 7.66 -12.02
C ARG A 41 -0.36 9.06 -11.91
N GLU A 42 -0.59 9.55 -10.69
CA GLU A 42 -1.05 10.92 -10.39
C GLU A 42 0.10 11.94 -10.38
N GLY A 43 1.35 11.50 -10.56
CA GLY A 43 2.53 12.36 -10.64
C GLY A 43 3.31 12.51 -9.33
N HIS A 44 2.90 11.82 -8.26
CA HIS A 44 3.67 11.77 -7.02
C HIS A 44 4.94 10.96 -7.23
N SER A 45 6.08 11.57 -6.90
CA SER A 45 7.40 10.99 -7.13
C SER A 45 8.30 11.05 -5.89
N SER A 46 7.91 11.80 -4.87
CA SER A 46 8.64 11.87 -3.61
C SER A 46 8.35 10.64 -2.73
N ILE A 47 9.40 10.10 -2.10
CA ILE A 47 9.31 8.98 -1.15
C ILE A 47 8.28 9.28 -0.05
N GLU A 48 8.22 10.51 0.44
CA GLU A 48 7.26 10.90 1.48
C GLU A 48 5.80 10.88 1.02
N GLU A 49 5.55 11.23 -0.24
CA GLU A 49 4.20 11.15 -0.83
C GLU A 49 3.78 9.70 -1.03
N LEU A 50 4.70 8.86 -1.53
CA LEU A 50 4.49 7.43 -1.70
C LEU A 50 4.20 6.75 -0.35
N ARG A 51 5.01 7.03 0.67
CA ARG A 51 4.77 6.55 2.04
C ARG A 51 3.39 6.96 2.56
N ARG A 52 2.99 8.21 2.34
CA ARG A 52 1.68 8.73 2.75
C ARG A 52 0.56 8.01 2.01
N ALA A 53 0.69 7.82 0.70
CA ALA A 53 -0.28 7.09 -0.12
C ALA A 53 -0.39 5.62 0.30
N GLY A 54 0.73 4.96 0.58
CA GLY A 54 0.76 3.57 1.06
C GLY A 54 0.10 3.42 2.42
N ARG A 55 0.42 4.30 3.39
CA ARG A 55 -0.24 4.31 4.71
C ARG A 55 -1.73 4.65 4.62
N ALA A 56 -2.10 5.60 3.77
CA ALA A 56 -3.49 5.93 3.52
C ALA A 56 -4.24 4.74 2.93
N ALA A 57 -3.64 4.00 1.99
CA ALA A 57 -4.20 2.77 1.45
C ALA A 57 -4.37 1.72 2.55
N LEU A 58 -3.38 1.56 3.43
CA LEU A 58 -3.45 0.63 4.56
C LEU A 58 -4.56 0.98 5.56
N CYS A 59 -4.72 2.27 5.89
CA CYS A 59 -5.76 2.76 6.81
C CYS A 59 -7.16 2.82 6.17
N ALA A 60 -7.23 3.01 4.85
CA ALA A 60 -8.48 3.08 4.11
C ALA A 60 -9.14 1.71 3.96
N ILE A 61 -8.43 0.62 4.28
CA ILE A 61 -9.04 -0.70 4.46
C ILE A 61 -9.83 -0.60 5.75
N PRO A 62 -11.18 -0.48 5.69
CA PRO A 62 -11.96 -0.76 6.87
C PRO A 62 -11.65 -2.23 7.13
N GLY A 63 -10.95 -2.52 8.24
CA GLY A 63 -10.62 -3.91 8.57
C GLY A 63 -11.85 -4.72 8.28
N MET A 64 -11.74 -5.79 7.47
CA MET A 64 -12.80 -6.78 7.39
C MET A 64 -13.29 -6.95 8.83
N TRP A 65 -14.45 -6.38 9.14
CA TRP A 65 -15.01 -6.54 10.45
C TRP A 65 -15.12 -8.06 10.60
N PRO A 66 -14.75 -8.66 11.74
CA PRO A 66 -15.25 -10.00 11.98
C PRO A 66 -16.75 -9.85 11.83
N ARG A 67 -17.37 -10.64 10.94
CA ARG A 67 -18.82 -10.72 10.89
C ARG A 67 -19.28 -10.95 12.33
N ARG A 68 -19.83 -9.92 12.96
CA ARG A 68 -20.63 -10.08 14.17
C ARG A 68 -22.02 -10.40 13.69
N ASP A 69 -22.15 -11.61 13.18
CA ASP A 69 -23.40 -12.37 13.22
C ASP A 69 -23.56 -12.87 14.67
N ILE A 70 -24.13 -12.03 15.55
CA ILE A 70 -24.74 -12.40 16.83
C ILE A 70 -25.71 -11.25 17.09
N GLY A 71 -27.01 -11.35 16.94
CA GLY A 71 -27.95 -12.39 17.38
C GLY A 71 -29.11 -11.62 17.98
#